data_AF-A0AA35TDN1-F1
#
_entry.id   AF-A0AA35TDN1-F1
#
_cell.length_a   1.000
_cell.length_b   1.000
_cell.length_c   1.000
_cell.angle_alpha   90.00
_cell.angle_beta   90.00
_cell.angle_gamma   90.00
#
_symmetry.space_group_name_H-M   'P 1'
#
loop_
_entity.id
_entity.type
_entity.pdbx_description
1 polymer ?
#
loop_
_entity_poly.entity_id
_entity_poly.type
_entity_poly.pdbx_seq_one_letter_code
_entity_poly.pdbx_strand_id
1 'polypeptide(L)'
;MRPFLFLITLFTFALVKAEAVPSGKEVTKRQAESGDSNERLPPFIELLRGRDGRDGRDGEPGPKGSPGATAEKGDTGPQGPPGPSSGGVTYIRWGRTTCPNTPGTERVYSGRAAGTSYNVQGGTSDYLCLPDTPEYSTYRPGVQGYSPIHGAEYETNHATLPIPGVYEHNVPCAVCLNSQRKAVLTIPACITCPSSWTLE
;
A
#
# COMPACT_ATOMS: atom_id res chain seq x y z
N MET A 1 27.93 47.75 1.60
CA MET A 1 28.13 46.33 1.21
C MET A 1 27.87 45.48 2.45
N ARG A 2 26.76 44.73 2.49
CA ARG A 2 26.41 43.81 3.57
C ARG A 2 26.47 42.40 3.00
N PRO A 3 27.23 41.45 3.59
CA PRO A 3 27.26 40.10 3.07
C PRO A 3 25.96 39.37 3.44
N PHE A 4 25.28 38.83 2.44
CA PHE A 4 24.19 37.88 2.58
C PHE A 4 24.77 36.57 3.12
N LEU A 5 24.43 36.21 4.36
CA LEU A 5 24.71 34.90 4.92
C LEU A 5 23.54 33.98 4.51
N PHE A 6 23.73 33.16 3.47
CA PHE A 6 22.82 32.08 3.13
C PHE A 6 22.87 31.03 4.26
N LEU A 7 21.87 31.02 5.13
CA LEU A 7 21.64 29.92 6.07
C LEU A 7 21.06 28.75 5.26
N ILE A 8 21.90 27.82 4.84
CA ILE A 8 21.45 26.50 4.37
C ILE A 8 21.07 25.74 5.63
N THR A 9 19.79 25.75 6.00
CA THR A 9 19.26 24.83 7.02
C THR A 9 19.32 23.43 6.42
N LEU A 10 20.34 22.65 6.77
CA LEU A 10 20.32 21.20 6.59
C LEU A 10 19.13 20.67 7.40
N PHE A 11 18.03 20.39 6.71
CA PHE A 11 17.01 19.48 7.22
C PHE A 11 17.64 18.08 7.24
N THR A 12 18.25 17.72 8.38
CA THR A 12 18.56 16.32 8.69
C THR A 12 17.23 15.57 8.76
N PHE A 13 16.97 14.74 7.75
CA PHE A 13 15.85 13.82 7.77
C PHE A 13 16.02 12.87 8.98
N ALA A 14 15.00 12.80 9.84
CA ALA A 14 14.92 11.70 10.80
C ALA A 14 14.82 10.40 10.01
N LEU A 15 15.79 9.51 10.18
CA LEU A 15 15.74 8.19 9.58
C LEU A 15 14.79 7.34 10.42
N VAL A 16 13.80 6.75 9.76
CA VAL A 16 12.96 5.70 10.33
C VAL A 16 13.65 4.37 10.00
N LYS A 17 13.92 3.56 11.02
CA LYS A 17 14.61 2.26 10.88
C LYS A 17 13.76 1.18 11.50
N ALA A 18 13.77 -0.04 10.94
CA ALA A 18 13.02 -1.15 11.52
C ALA A 18 13.92 -2.05 12.40
N GLU A 19 13.50 -2.31 13.64
CA GLU A 19 14.19 -3.17 14.62
C GLU A 19 13.25 -4.20 15.30
N ALA A 20 13.84 -5.27 15.84
CA ALA A 20 13.10 -6.41 16.40
C ALA A 20 12.50 -6.07 17.77
N VAL A 21 11.19 -6.24 17.93
CA VAL A 21 10.55 -6.21 19.25
C VAL A 21 10.62 -7.63 19.86
N PRO A 22 11.10 -7.81 21.10
CA PRO A 22 11.26 -9.14 21.69
C PRO A 22 9.91 -9.84 21.94
N SER A 23 9.78 -11.07 21.45
CA SER A 23 8.62 -11.95 21.62
C SER A 23 8.71 -12.74 22.93
N GLY A 24 7.66 -12.69 23.75
CA GLY A 24 7.56 -13.42 25.02
C GLY A 24 7.27 -14.92 24.84
N LYS A 25 8.12 -15.73 25.47
CA LYS A 25 8.03 -17.14 25.98
C LYS A 25 7.45 -18.27 25.09
N GLU A 26 8.31 -19.26 24.87
CA GLU A 26 8.20 -20.51 24.08
C GLU A 26 7.08 -21.48 24.50
N VAL A 27 6.54 -22.22 23.52
CA VAL A 27 5.94 -23.56 23.71
C VAL A 27 6.43 -24.52 22.61
N THR A 28 6.84 -25.68 23.10
CA THR A 28 7.44 -26.93 22.58
C THR A 28 7.27 -27.34 21.11
N LYS A 29 8.40 -27.78 20.51
CA LYS A 29 8.58 -28.36 19.17
C LYS A 29 7.76 -29.66 18.95
N ARG A 30 7.13 -29.77 17.78
CA ARG A 30 6.90 -31.07 17.10
C ARG A 30 7.53 -31.01 15.71
N GLN A 31 8.32 -32.04 15.39
CA GLN A 31 9.01 -32.24 14.11
C GLN A 31 8.01 -32.44 12.97
N ALA A 32 8.31 -31.92 11.79
CA ALA A 32 7.65 -32.25 10.52
C ALA A 32 8.72 -32.70 9.52
N GLU A 33 8.40 -33.78 8.81
CA GLU A 33 9.26 -34.60 7.96
C GLU A 33 9.62 -33.90 6.64
N SER A 34 10.79 -34.25 6.10
CA SER A 34 11.33 -33.76 4.84
C SER A 34 10.65 -34.44 3.64
N GLY A 35 10.00 -33.63 2.78
CA GLY A 35 9.58 -34.06 1.45
C GLY A 35 10.57 -33.58 0.39
N ASP A 36 11.25 -34.53 -0.24
CA ASP A 36 12.02 -34.40 -1.49
C ASP A 36 11.07 -34.51 -2.69
N SER A 37 11.20 -33.64 -3.68
CA SER A 37 10.93 -34.00 -5.08
C SER A 37 11.33 -32.85 -6.02
N ASN A 38 12.54 -32.97 -6.53
CA ASN A 38 12.93 -32.50 -7.85
C ASN A 38 11.90 -32.97 -8.91
N GLU A 39 10.88 -32.14 -9.20
CA GLU A 39 9.94 -32.39 -10.28
C GLU A 39 9.99 -31.28 -11.33
N ARG A 40 10.34 -31.71 -12.55
CA ARG A 40 10.20 -30.96 -13.81
C ARG A 40 8.79 -30.38 -13.90
N LEU A 41 8.71 -29.08 -14.20
CA LEU A 41 7.46 -28.40 -14.50
C LEU A 41 6.68 -29.13 -15.63
N PRO A 42 5.36 -29.34 -15.49
CA PRO A 42 4.55 -30.05 -16.48
C PRO A 42 4.42 -29.26 -17.80
N PRO A 43 4.22 -29.95 -18.94
CA PRO A 43 4.32 -29.40 -20.30
C PRO A 43 3.16 -28.47 -20.71
N PHE A 44 2.40 -27.92 -19.76
CA PHE A 44 1.19 -27.15 -20.04
C PHE A 44 1.45 -25.69 -20.48
N ILE A 45 2.66 -25.16 -20.27
CA ILE A 45 2.98 -23.76 -20.61
C ILE A 45 3.20 -23.52 -22.12
N GLU A 46 3.28 -24.57 -22.95
CA GLU A 46 3.43 -24.41 -24.41
C GLU A 46 2.10 -24.21 -25.16
N LEU A 47 0.94 -24.30 -24.49
CA LEU A 47 -0.38 -24.11 -25.12
C LEU A 47 -0.86 -22.64 -25.17
N LEU A 48 -0.09 -21.68 -24.64
CA LEU A 48 -0.48 -20.26 -24.59
C LEU A 48 0.04 -19.41 -25.77
N ARG A 49 0.72 -20.02 -26.75
CA ARG A 49 0.98 -19.37 -28.05
C ARG A 49 -0.01 -19.89 -29.08
N GLY A 50 -1.11 -19.16 -29.26
CA GLY A 50 -2.02 -19.36 -30.39
C GLY A 50 -1.24 -19.23 -31.71
N ARG A 51 -1.52 -20.12 -32.66
CA ARG A 51 -1.02 -20.01 -34.02
C ARG A 51 -1.70 -18.84 -34.72
N ASP A 52 -0.96 -18.10 -35.53
CA ASP A 52 -1.52 -17.08 -36.40
C ASP A 52 -2.48 -17.75 -37.41
N GLY A 53 -3.69 -17.20 -37.53
CA GLY A 53 -4.67 -17.66 -38.50
C GLY A 53 -4.26 -17.28 -39.91
N ARG A 54 -4.54 -18.15 -40.89
CA ARG A 54 -4.33 -17.81 -42.31
C ARG A 54 -5.29 -16.71 -42.74
N ASP A 55 -4.78 -15.81 -43.56
CA ASP A 55 -5.58 -14.77 -44.20
C ASP A 55 -6.65 -15.40 -45.10
N GLY A 56 -7.89 -14.94 -44.96
CA GLY A 56 -8.98 -15.27 -45.87
C GLY A 56 -8.82 -14.48 -47.17
N ARG A 57 -9.20 -15.07 -48.31
CA ARG A 57 -9.35 -14.30 -49.56
C ARG A 57 -10.58 -13.42 -49.45
N ASP A 58 -10.45 -12.17 -49.87
CA ASP A 58 -11.58 -11.26 -49.94
C ASP A 58 -12.61 -11.74 -50.98
N GLY A 59 -13.88 -11.65 -50.62
CA GLY A 59 -14.98 -11.84 -51.56
C GLY A 59 -15.25 -10.55 -52.37
N GLU A 60 -15.68 -10.72 -53.62
CA GLU A 60 -16.15 -9.60 -54.45
C GLU A 60 -17.24 -8.79 -53.74
N PRO A 61 -17.21 -7.44 -53.78
CA PRO A 61 -18.22 -6.63 -53.13
C PRO A 61 -19.62 -6.89 -53.72
N GLY A 62 -20.57 -7.21 -52.85
CA GLY A 62 -21.98 -7.29 -53.23
C GLY A 62 -22.54 -5.92 -53.64
N PRO A 63 -23.63 -5.87 -54.43
CA PRO A 63 -24.25 -4.62 -54.84
C PRO A 63 -24.70 -3.80 -53.62
N LYS A 64 -24.44 -2.49 -53.66
CA LYS A 64 -24.77 -1.56 -52.57
C LYS A 64 -26.29 -1.54 -52.33
N GLY A 65 -26.70 -1.98 -51.14
CA GLY A 65 -28.09 -1.87 -50.68
C GLY A 65 -28.54 -0.42 -50.56
N SER A 66 -29.83 -0.16 -50.77
CA SER A 66 -30.45 1.15 -50.57
C SER A 66 -30.29 1.63 -49.12
N PRO A 67 -30.09 2.93 -48.85
CA PRO A 67 -29.99 3.45 -47.49
C PRO A 67 -31.22 3.06 -46.65
N GLY A 68 -30.99 2.44 -45.49
CA GLY A 68 -32.04 2.15 -44.52
C GLY A 68 -32.53 3.44 -43.86
N ALA A 69 -33.83 3.53 -43.59
CA ALA A 69 -34.41 4.65 -42.86
C ALA A 69 -33.76 4.77 -41.46
N THR A 70 -33.33 5.96 -41.10
CA THR A 70 -32.75 6.27 -39.79
C THR A 70 -33.77 5.94 -38.71
N ALA A 71 -33.49 4.93 -37.89
CA ALA A 71 -34.29 4.66 -36.70
C ALA A 71 -34.00 5.72 -35.65
N GLU A 72 -35.05 6.36 -35.13
CA GLU A 72 -34.93 7.29 -34.01
C GLU A 72 -34.34 6.56 -32.79
N LYS A 73 -33.36 7.17 -32.14
CA LYS A 73 -32.71 6.63 -30.95
C LYS A 73 -33.78 6.51 -29.85
N GLY A 74 -34.07 5.28 -29.41
CA GLY A 74 -34.99 5.05 -28.29
C GLY A 74 -34.53 5.81 -27.03
N ASP A 75 -35.50 6.32 -26.28
CA ASP A 75 -35.25 7.08 -25.05
C ASP A 75 -34.40 6.27 -24.05
N THR A 76 -33.47 6.95 -23.39
CA THR A 76 -32.64 6.30 -22.36
C THR A 76 -33.53 5.94 -21.17
N GLY A 77 -33.55 4.66 -20.81
CA GLY A 77 -34.33 4.16 -19.67
C GLY A 77 -33.96 4.85 -18.35
N PRO A 78 -34.84 4.80 -17.34
CA PRO A 78 -34.59 5.43 -16.05
C PRO A 78 -33.32 4.87 -15.42
N GLN A 79 -32.50 5.76 -14.85
CA GLN A 79 -31.32 5.36 -14.09
C GLN A 79 -31.73 4.46 -12.92
N GLY A 80 -31.04 3.33 -12.75
CA GLY A 80 -31.26 2.43 -11.61
C GLY A 80 -31.00 3.13 -10.27
N PRO A 81 -31.52 2.58 -9.15
CA PRO A 81 -31.30 3.14 -7.83
C PRO A 81 -29.79 3.25 -7.55
N PRO A 82 -29.34 4.29 -6.83
CA PRO A 82 -27.96 4.38 -6.39
C PRO A 82 -27.55 3.09 -5.67
N GLY A 83 -26.42 2.50 -6.08
CA GLY A 83 -25.84 1.37 -5.37
C GLY A 83 -25.50 1.75 -3.91
N PRO A 84 -25.25 0.75 -3.04
CA PRO A 84 -24.79 1.01 -1.68
C PRO A 84 -23.60 1.98 -1.71
N SER A 85 -23.51 2.89 -0.74
CA SER A 85 -22.37 3.81 -0.61
C SER A 85 -21.12 3.05 -0.18
N SER A 86 -20.60 2.18 -1.05
CA SER A 86 -19.33 1.46 -0.89
C SER A 86 -18.14 2.30 -1.35
N GLY A 87 -18.31 3.63 -1.40
CA GLY A 87 -17.33 4.58 -1.87
C GLY A 87 -16.49 5.11 -0.72
N GLY A 88 -15.18 5.11 -0.90
CA GLY A 88 -14.23 5.71 0.02
C GLY A 88 -12.82 5.29 -0.31
N VAL A 89 -11.85 5.96 0.30
CA VAL A 89 -10.44 5.58 0.21
C VAL A 89 -9.87 5.39 1.60
N THR A 90 -9.06 4.36 1.76
CA THR A 90 -8.25 4.16 2.96
C THR A 90 -6.87 4.76 2.76
N TYR A 91 -6.34 5.39 3.79
CA TYR A 91 -4.98 5.93 3.79
C TYR A 91 -4.31 5.73 5.14
N ILE A 92 -2.99 5.73 5.13
CA ILE A 92 -2.18 5.59 6.34
C ILE A 92 -1.65 6.96 6.74
N ARG A 93 -1.94 7.34 7.97
CA ARG A 93 -1.41 8.53 8.59
C ARG A 93 -0.22 8.16 9.47
N TRP A 94 0.97 8.43 8.97
CA TRP A 94 2.23 8.13 9.66
C TRP A 94 2.54 9.17 10.75
N GLY A 95 3.16 8.71 11.83
CA GLY A 95 3.54 9.53 12.98
C GLY A 95 2.40 9.90 13.93
N ARG A 96 1.20 9.35 13.76
CA ARG A 96 0.02 9.65 14.59
C ARG A 96 -0.89 8.43 14.74
N THR A 97 -1.56 8.32 15.88
CA THR A 97 -2.51 7.22 16.19
C THR A 97 -3.98 7.60 15.96
N THR A 98 -4.24 8.83 15.50
CA THR A 98 -5.59 9.37 15.28
C THR A 98 -5.77 9.83 13.84
N CYS A 99 -7.00 9.80 13.35
CA CYS A 99 -7.36 10.38 12.05
C CYS A 99 -7.82 11.84 12.21
N PRO A 100 -7.77 12.66 11.15
CA PRO A 100 -8.36 14.00 11.16
C PRO A 100 -9.87 13.96 11.47
N ASN A 101 -10.33 14.98 12.20
CA ASN A 101 -11.75 15.16 12.50
C ASN A 101 -12.44 15.92 11.35
N THR A 102 -12.43 15.33 10.16
CA THR A 102 -13.06 15.90 8.95
C THR A 102 -14.29 15.08 8.54
N PRO A 103 -15.31 15.69 7.89
CA PRO A 103 -16.51 14.97 7.47
C PRO A 103 -16.19 13.73 6.63
N GLY A 104 -16.83 12.62 6.97
CA GLY A 104 -16.66 11.33 6.29
C GLY A 104 -15.36 10.60 6.61
N THR A 105 -14.49 11.14 7.47
CA THR A 105 -13.27 10.46 7.95
C THR A 105 -13.54 9.69 9.23
N GLU A 106 -13.17 8.42 9.25
CA GLU A 106 -13.19 7.57 10.45
C GLU A 106 -11.88 6.80 10.60
N ARG A 107 -11.50 6.50 11.85
CA ARG A 107 -10.33 5.66 12.13
C ARG A 107 -10.74 4.20 12.04
N VAL A 108 -10.06 3.46 11.17
CA VAL A 108 -10.20 2.00 11.07
C VAL A 108 -9.43 1.34 12.22
N TYR A 109 -8.14 1.63 12.36
CA TYR A 109 -7.31 1.17 13.49
C TYR A 109 -6.09 2.07 13.72
N SER A 110 -5.45 1.91 14.88
CA SER A 110 -4.13 2.48 15.20
C SER A 110 -3.07 1.38 15.33
N GLY A 111 -1.82 1.77 15.15
CA GLY A 111 -0.73 0.81 15.10
C GLY A 111 0.67 1.42 15.19
N ARG A 112 1.65 0.56 14.88
CA ARG A 112 3.05 0.93 14.69
C ARG A 112 3.48 0.68 13.26
N ALA A 113 4.26 1.61 12.72
CA ALA A 113 4.94 1.37 11.46
C ALA A 113 5.90 0.20 11.63
N ALA A 114 6.03 -0.62 10.61
CA ALA A 114 6.88 -1.80 10.61
C ALA A 114 7.41 -2.08 9.22
N GLY A 115 8.58 -2.67 9.12
CA GLY A 115 9.22 -2.97 7.85
C GLY A 115 10.33 -4.00 8.02
N THR A 116 11.16 -4.14 7.01
CA THR A 116 12.33 -5.02 7.05
C THR A 116 13.45 -4.33 7.81
N SER A 117 14.12 -5.04 8.73
CA SER A 117 15.28 -4.46 9.43
C SER A 117 16.43 -4.21 8.46
N TYR A 118 17.24 -3.19 8.75
CA TYR A 118 18.36 -2.74 7.92
C TYR A 118 19.38 -3.84 7.59
N ASN A 119 19.51 -4.85 8.44
CA ASN A 119 20.44 -5.97 8.30
C ASN A 119 19.79 -7.24 7.73
N VAL A 120 18.52 -7.18 7.31
CA VAL A 120 17.76 -8.30 6.76
C VAL A 120 17.57 -8.10 5.25
N GLN A 121 17.96 -9.11 4.47
CA GLN A 121 17.76 -9.12 3.02
C GLN A 121 16.50 -9.91 2.64
N GLY A 122 15.92 -9.59 1.48
CA GLY A 122 14.78 -10.32 0.91
C GLY A 122 13.41 -9.93 1.48
N GLY A 123 13.34 -8.88 2.31
CA GLY A 123 12.08 -8.38 2.85
C GLY A 123 11.42 -7.29 2.01
N THR A 124 10.30 -6.77 2.51
CA THR A 124 9.53 -5.69 1.88
C THR A 124 10.31 -4.38 1.84
N SER A 125 10.20 -3.64 0.73
CA SER A 125 10.66 -2.25 0.60
C SER A 125 9.75 -1.24 1.29
N ASP A 126 8.50 -1.63 1.53
CA ASP A 126 7.44 -0.75 2.01
C ASP A 126 7.24 -0.90 3.51
N TYR A 127 6.93 0.21 4.18
CA TYR A 127 6.45 0.21 5.55
C TYR A 127 4.97 -0.14 5.63
N LEU A 128 4.63 -1.00 6.59
CA LEU A 128 3.27 -1.41 6.93
C LEU A 128 2.84 -0.71 8.21
N CYS A 129 1.53 -0.48 8.36
CA CYS A 129 0.95 -0.07 9.64
C CYS A 129 0.38 -1.30 10.35
N LEU A 130 1.14 -1.90 11.27
CA LEU A 130 0.68 -3.06 12.02
C LEU A 130 -0.24 -2.64 13.15
N PRO A 131 -1.42 -3.27 13.32
CA PRO A 131 -2.34 -2.95 14.42
C PRO A 131 -1.68 -3.10 15.79
N ASP A 132 -2.02 -2.20 16.72
CA ASP A 132 -1.55 -2.29 18.11
C ASP A 132 -2.03 -3.60 18.80
N THR A 133 -3.19 -4.09 18.38
CA THR A 133 -3.78 -5.36 18.83
C THR A 133 -3.90 -6.31 17.63
N PRO A 134 -2.90 -7.15 17.36
CA PRO A 134 -2.95 -8.10 16.25
C PRO A 134 -3.87 -9.29 16.56
N GLU A 135 -4.55 -9.78 15.53
CA GLU A 135 -5.30 -11.04 15.56
C GLU A 135 -4.48 -12.14 14.89
N TYR A 136 -4.46 -13.32 15.50
CA TYR A 136 -3.73 -14.48 14.98
C TYR A 136 -4.68 -15.67 14.85
N SER A 137 -4.60 -16.39 13.73
CA SER A 137 -5.33 -17.65 13.56
C SER A 137 -4.63 -18.80 14.30
N THR A 138 -3.44 -19.17 13.86
CA THR A 138 -2.53 -20.13 14.52
C THR A 138 -1.15 -19.49 14.58
N TYR A 139 -0.61 -19.32 15.78
CA TYR A 139 0.67 -18.64 16.00
C TYR A 139 1.66 -19.57 16.73
N ARG A 140 2.91 -19.55 16.27
CA ARG A 140 4.05 -20.10 17.00
C ARG A 140 4.97 -18.95 17.40
N PRO A 141 5.29 -18.78 18.70
CA PRO A 141 6.18 -17.72 19.14
C PRO A 141 7.60 -17.89 18.58
N GLY A 142 8.29 -16.76 18.41
CA GLY A 142 9.65 -16.70 17.86
C GLY A 142 9.72 -16.54 16.33
N VAL A 143 10.94 -16.38 15.83
CA VAL A 143 11.21 -16.16 14.40
C VAL A 143 11.16 -17.49 13.65
N GLN A 144 10.23 -17.63 12.69
CA GLN A 144 9.95 -18.89 11.99
C GLN A 144 10.56 -18.97 10.57
N GLY A 145 11.26 -17.94 10.10
CA GLY A 145 11.80 -17.93 8.73
C GLY A 145 12.73 -16.74 8.45
N TYR A 146 13.13 -16.62 7.18
CA TYR A 146 13.94 -15.52 6.68
C TYR A 146 13.03 -14.33 6.33
N SER A 147 13.47 -13.11 6.64
CA SER A 147 12.71 -11.84 6.54
C SER A 147 11.62 -11.60 7.61
N PRO A 148 11.98 -11.38 8.88
CA PRO A 148 11.03 -10.91 9.88
C PRO A 148 10.51 -9.50 9.55
N ILE A 149 9.31 -9.19 10.00
CA ILE A 149 8.80 -7.81 10.04
C ILE A 149 9.16 -7.22 11.40
N HIS A 150 9.79 -6.06 11.38
CA HIS A 150 10.37 -5.36 12.50
C HIS A 150 9.63 -4.04 12.73
N GLY A 151 9.46 -3.63 13.98
CA GLY A 151 8.84 -2.35 14.32
C GLY A 151 9.76 -1.21 13.87
N ALA A 152 9.19 -0.16 13.28
CA ALA A 152 9.95 0.99 12.83
C ALA A 152 10.07 2.02 13.95
N GLU A 153 11.26 2.56 14.15
CA GLU A 153 11.58 3.53 15.18
C GLU A 153 12.25 4.78 14.61
N TYR A 154 12.16 5.88 15.36
CA TYR A 154 12.89 7.10 15.06
C TYR A 154 14.34 6.96 15.51
N GLU A 155 15.24 6.75 14.55
CA GLU A 155 16.69 6.74 14.79
C GLU A 155 17.22 8.17 14.58
N THR A 156 17.28 8.92 15.67
CA THR A 156 17.61 10.35 15.66
C THR A 156 18.89 10.64 16.42
N ASN A 157 19.74 11.52 15.90
CA ASN A 157 20.83 12.05 16.71
C ASN A 157 20.27 13.03 17.76
N HIS A 158 20.80 12.99 18.99
CA HIS A 158 20.29 13.75 20.15
C HIS A 158 20.28 15.29 19.98
N ALA A 159 20.73 15.86 18.86
CA ALA A 159 21.18 17.26 18.83
C ALA A 159 20.23 18.28 18.16
N THR A 160 19.39 17.95 17.18
CA THR A 160 18.78 19.04 16.37
C THR A 160 17.44 18.73 15.69
N LEU A 161 16.65 17.76 16.16
CA LEU A 161 15.33 17.56 15.55
C LEU A 161 14.24 18.45 16.16
N PRO A 162 13.26 18.92 15.35
CA PRO A 162 12.11 19.68 15.82
C PRO A 162 11.21 18.93 16.81
N ILE A 163 11.43 17.62 16.98
CA ILE A 163 10.66 16.74 17.85
C ILE A 163 11.62 16.18 18.91
N PRO A 164 11.71 16.80 20.10
CA PRO A 164 12.59 16.31 21.15
C PRO A 164 12.05 15.00 21.75
N GLY A 165 12.96 14.12 22.16
CA GLY A 165 12.62 12.93 22.95
C GLY A 165 11.94 11.79 22.18
N VAL A 166 12.15 11.68 20.87
CA VAL A 166 11.62 10.55 20.07
C VAL A 166 12.68 9.51 19.71
N TYR A 167 13.93 9.67 20.13
CA TYR A 167 15.00 8.69 19.86
C TYR A 167 14.60 7.28 20.34
N GLU A 168 14.66 6.28 19.46
CA GLU A 168 14.30 4.88 19.73
C GLU A 168 12.79 4.68 20.05
N HIS A 169 11.94 5.67 19.75
CA HIS A 169 10.49 5.50 19.87
C HIS A 169 9.91 4.87 18.61
N ASN A 170 9.06 3.87 18.80
CA ASN A 170 8.26 3.28 17.73
C ASN A 170 7.40 4.34 17.03
N VAL A 171 7.46 4.37 15.71
CA VAL A 171 6.71 5.29 14.85
C VAL A 171 5.23 4.92 14.89
N PRO A 172 4.34 5.77 15.43
CA PRO A 172 2.91 5.50 15.41
C PRO A 172 2.34 5.59 13.99
N CYS A 173 1.24 4.90 13.75
CA CYS A 173 0.45 5.04 12.54
C CYS A 173 -1.05 4.87 12.84
N ALA A 174 -1.89 5.38 11.94
CA ALA A 174 -3.32 5.17 11.95
C ALA A 174 -3.81 4.92 10.53
N VAL A 175 -4.69 3.94 10.36
CA VAL A 175 -5.41 3.73 9.10
C VAL A 175 -6.75 4.42 9.18
N CYS A 176 -7.00 5.29 8.21
CA CYS A 176 -8.17 6.14 8.15
C CYS A 176 -8.97 5.79 6.90
N LEU A 177 -10.28 5.73 7.02
CA LEU A 177 -11.21 5.64 5.91
C LEU A 177 -11.85 7.00 5.71
N ASN A 178 -11.83 7.52 4.48
CA ASN A 178 -12.65 8.68 4.12
C ASN A 178 -13.70 8.26 3.08
N SER A 179 -14.97 8.27 3.49
CA SER A 179 -16.13 7.89 2.68
C SER A 179 -16.52 8.91 1.59
N GLN A 180 -15.99 10.13 1.66
CA GLN A 180 -16.30 11.21 0.72
C GLN A 180 -15.21 11.41 -0.35
N ARG A 181 -14.04 10.80 -0.19
CA ARG A 181 -12.93 10.89 -1.13
C ARG A 181 -12.87 9.66 -2.03
N LYS A 182 -12.36 9.86 -3.25
CA LYS A 182 -12.25 8.82 -4.29
C LYS A 182 -10.80 8.49 -4.69
N ALA A 183 -9.84 9.29 -4.23
CA ALA A 183 -8.42 9.07 -4.45
C ALA A 183 -7.63 9.57 -3.25
N VAL A 184 -6.47 8.95 -3.01
CA VAL A 184 -5.47 9.37 -2.04
C VAL A 184 -4.14 9.55 -2.75
N LEU A 185 -3.39 10.58 -2.35
CA LEU A 185 -2.01 10.80 -2.77
C LEU A 185 -1.17 11.13 -1.54
N THR A 186 -0.17 10.30 -1.28
CA THR A 186 0.82 10.54 -0.23
C THR A 186 2.11 11.03 -0.87
N ILE A 187 2.51 12.28 -0.58
CA ILE A 187 3.79 12.83 -1.01
C ILE A 187 4.67 12.99 0.22
N PRO A 188 5.71 12.16 0.39
CA PRO A 188 6.62 12.27 1.52
C PRO A 188 7.26 13.67 1.61
N ALA A 189 7.45 14.15 2.83
CA ALA A 189 8.04 15.47 3.12
C ALA A 189 7.29 16.70 2.56
N CYS A 190 6.04 16.54 2.12
CA CYS A 190 5.18 17.66 1.74
C CYS A 190 4.06 17.87 2.76
N ILE A 191 3.87 19.13 3.16
CA ILE A 191 2.74 19.57 4.03
C ILE A 191 1.66 20.33 3.24
N THR A 192 1.87 20.51 1.94
CA THR A 192 0.96 21.20 1.02
C THR A 192 0.54 20.25 -0.10
N CYS A 193 -0.66 20.49 -0.62
CA CYS A 193 -1.22 19.70 -1.71
C CYS A 193 -0.88 20.31 -3.08
N PRO A 194 -0.68 19.49 -4.12
CA PRO A 194 -0.72 19.96 -5.51
C PRO A 194 -2.07 20.60 -5.85
N SER A 195 -2.12 21.31 -6.98
CA SER A 195 -3.39 21.87 -7.48
C SER A 195 -4.45 20.77 -7.62
N SER A 196 -5.70 21.10 -7.27
CA SER A 196 -6.86 20.18 -7.26
C SER A 196 -6.83 19.07 -6.20
N TRP A 197 -5.85 19.04 -5.30
CA TRP A 197 -5.83 18.16 -4.13
C TRP A 197 -6.12 18.93 -2.84
N THR A 198 -6.71 18.24 -1.86
CA THR A 198 -7.00 18.80 -0.53
C THR A 198 -6.32 17.98 0.54
N LEU A 199 -5.89 18.64 1.62
CA LEU A 199 -5.40 17.95 2.82
C LEU A 199 -6.55 17.17 3.48
N GLU A 200 -6.16 16.12 4.19
CA GLU A 200 -6.98 15.24 5.01
C GLU A 200 -7.72 15.92 6.19
#